data_AF-A0A950NF98-F1
#
_entry.id   AF-A0A950NF98-F1
#
_cell.length_a   1.000
_cell.length_b   1.000
_cell.length_c   1.000
_cell.angle_alpha   90.00
_cell.angle_beta   90.00
_cell.angle_gamma   90.00
#
_symmetry.space_group_name_H-M   'P 1'
#
loop_
_entity.id
_entity.type
_entity.pdbx_description
1 polymer ?
#
loop_
_entity_poly.entity_id
_entity_poly.type
_entity_poly.pdbx_seq_one_letter_code
_entity_poly.pdbx_strand_id
1 'polypeptide(L)'
;MKYSTVIAGMTLLGAALGGPALAQQKDAGAETREVRVYFIDRAAPRRPLKGAVASLTVDRRAASSSTYLLSLVEQPSAAALPSTPGLIRALSGTPYFVELVPDVKPATTDQDRRRATAVVHETPGQLLSPTDALRRAHAGPCFVGRIPAPIVSGPFQASVTVRLGEETLSSEEFQDKIVRPEESLGGALKAAQTLWDRVESGSSYMDLKPAARDFTKRLMRLARVGFQDPTGNFERDRQWCLASARAIEDACDQGNTGTVQNLAKQCEPRLKQMEAFLAAFKEPPPDMTP
;
A
#
# COMPACT_ATOMS: atom_id res chain seq x y z
N MET A 1 -14.11 62.83 -34.49
CA MET A 1 -13.16 63.68 -33.74
C MET A 1 -13.78 63.91 -32.37
N LYS A 2 -13.24 63.58 -31.20
CA LYS A 2 -11.99 62.99 -30.70
C LYS A 2 -12.39 62.29 -29.38
N TYR A 3 -12.00 61.03 -29.17
CA TYR A 3 -12.04 60.42 -27.83
C TYR A 3 -10.68 60.68 -27.19
N SER A 4 -10.66 61.38 -26.06
CA SER A 4 -9.48 61.55 -25.23
C SER A 4 -9.55 60.61 -24.03
N THR A 5 -8.57 59.72 -24.01
CA THR A 5 -8.10 58.85 -22.93
C THR A 5 -7.71 59.65 -21.68
N VAL A 6 -8.04 59.15 -20.49
CA VAL A 6 -7.19 59.28 -19.30
C VAL A 6 -7.21 57.96 -18.53
N ILE A 7 -6.02 57.37 -18.41
CA ILE A 7 -5.64 56.23 -17.58
C ILE A 7 -5.31 56.77 -16.19
N ALA A 8 -5.72 56.08 -15.11
CA ALA A 8 -4.86 55.69 -13.98
C ALA A 8 -5.70 55.25 -12.78
N GLY A 9 -5.31 54.16 -12.13
CA GLY A 9 -5.80 53.83 -10.79
C GLY A 9 -5.75 52.35 -10.43
N MET A 10 -4.55 51.83 -10.18
CA MET A 10 -4.33 50.62 -9.39
C MET A 10 -5.08 50.69 -8.06
N THR A 11 -5.79 49.63 -7.65
CA THR A 11 -5.52 48.90 -6.40
C THR A 11 -6.30 47.58 -6.32
N LEU A 12 -5.55 46.48 -6.17
CA LEU A 12 -6.02 45.23 -5.58
C LEU A 12 -6.17 45.41 -4.06
N LEU A 13 -7.26 44.90 -3.49
CA LEU A 13 -7.49 44.40 -2.12
C LEU A 13 -9.02 44.11 -2.06
N GLY A 14 -9.61 43.04 -1.55
CA GLY A 14 -9.20 41.87 -0.80
C GLY A 14 -10.47 41.29 -0.15
N ALA A 15 -10.51 39.95 0.02
CA ALA A 15 -11.32 39.17 0.99
C ALA A 15 -12.87 39.30 0.94
N ALA A 16 -13.64 38.26 0.58
CA ALA A 16 -13.90 36.95 1.22
C ALA A 16 -15.22 36.93 2.00
N LEU A 17 -15.95 35.80 1.88
CA LEU A 17 -17.01 35.20 2.72
C LEU A 17 -18.14 34.67 1.80
N GLY A 18 -18.55 33.41 1.81
CA GLY A 18 -18.19 32.28 2.64
C GLY A 18 -18.84 31.00 2.08
N GLY A 19 -18.10 29.91 2.10
CA GLY A 19 -18.61 28.55 1.93
C GLY A 19 -17.99 27.71 3.05
N PRO A 20 -18.71 26.72 3.61
CA PRO A 20 -18.38 26.14 4.90
C PRO A 20 -17.06 25.37 4.82
N ALA A 21 -16.01 25.96 5.37
CA ALA A 21 -14.87 25.20 5.83
C ALA A 21 -15.37 24.33 6.98
N LEU A 22 -15.57 23.04 6.71
CA LEU A 22 -15.63 22.04 7.75
C LEU A 22 -14.40 22.23 8.62
N ALA A 23 -14.67 22.56 9.88
CA ALA A 23 -13.69 22.91 10.87
C ALA A 23 -12.54 21.89 10.85
N GLN A 24 -11.33 22.38 10.55
CA GLN A 24 -10.13 21.80 11.13
C GLN A 24 -10.32 21.92 12.65
N GLN A 25 -10.82 20.85 13.25
CA GLN A 25 -10.82 20.67 14.68
C GLN A 25 -9.35 20.71 15.08
N LYS A 26 -8.94 21.89 15.56
CA LYS A 26 -7.61 22.17 16.06
C LYS A 26 -7.55 21.50 17.42
N ASP A 27 -7.35 20.18 17.43
CA ASP A 27 -6.99 19.43 18.63
C ASP A 27 -5.57 19.86 19.02
N ALA A 28 -5.50 21.01 19.70
CA ALA A 28 -4.29 21.58 20.27
C ALA A 28 -3.78 20.64 21.36
N GLY A 29 -3.00 19.63 20.96
CA GLY A 29 -2.43 18.63 21.86
C GLY A 29 -2.40 17.21 21.29
N ALA A 30 -3.09 16.93 20.18
CA ALA A 30 -3.00 15.61 19.54
C ALA A 30 -1.64 15.46 18.84
N GLU A 31 -0.88 14.44 19.22
CA GLU A 31 0.33 14.05 18.51
C GLU A 31 -0.02 13.78 17.04
N THR A 32 0.62 14.48 16.11
CA THR A 32 0.43 14.28 14.66
C THR A 32 1.69 13.73 14.03
N ARG A 33 1.55 12.82 13.06
CA ARG A 33 2.66 12.37 12.21
C ARG A 33 2.55 12.99 10.82
N GLU A 34 3.71 13.26 10.21
CA GLU A 34 3.77 13.67 8.82
C GLU A 34 3.67 12.44 7.93
N VAL A 35 2.77 12.50 6.95
CA VAL A 35 2.59 11.47 5.94
C VAL A 35 2.98 12.06 4.60
N ARG A 36 3.80 11.34 3.84
CA ARG A 36 4.22 11.72 2.50
C ARG A 36 3.71 10.72 1.48
N VAL A 37 3.24 11.22 0.35
CA VAL A 37 2.81 10.42 -0.80
C VAL A 37 3.62 10.85 -2.01
N TYR A 38 4.39 9.92 -2.57
CA TYR A 38 5.15 10.14 -3.80
C TYR A 38 4.40 9.52 -4.98
N PHE A 39 4.27 10.28 -6.07
CA PHE A 39 3.79 9.76 -7.34
C PHE A 39 4.97 9.25 -8.17
N ILE A 40 4.89 8.02 -8.65
CA ILE A 40 5.99 7.34 -9.33
C ILE A 40 5.56 6.99 -10.76
N ASP A 41 6.20 7.67 -11.70
CA ASP A 41 6.17 7.34 -13.12
C ASP A 41 7.56 6.84 -13.52
N ARG A 42 7.68 5.58 -13.94
CA ARG A 42 8.98 4.98 -14.28
C ARG A 42 9.58 5.56 -15.56
N ALA A 43 8.76 6.10 -16.46
CA ALA A 43 9.22 6.74 -17.68
C ALA A 43 9.54 8.22 -17.44
N ALA A 44 8.84 8.89 -16.52
CA ALA A 44 9.06 10.28 -16.15
C ALA A 44 9.03 10.51 -14.62
N PRO A 45 10.04 10.10 -13.84
CA PRO A 45 10.00 10.17 -12.37
C PRO A 45 9.98 11.60 -11.79
N ARG A 46 10.26 12.59 -12.64
CA ARG A 46 10.20 14.02 -12.29
C ARG A 46 9.03 14.73 -12.99
N ARG A 47 7.98 13.97 -13.32
CA ARG A 47 6.77 14.52 -13.95
C ARG A 47 6.28 15.72 -13.12
N PRO A 48 6.01 16.88 -13.74
CA PRO A 48 5.47 18.02 -13.02
C PRO A 48 4.09 17.67 -12.48
N LEU A 49 3.87 17.95 -11.19
CA LEU A 49 2.59 17.73 -10.51
C LEU A 49 1.81 19.04 -10.31
N LYS A 50 2.11 20.08 -11.09
CA LYS A 50 1.49 21.40 -10.97
C LYS A 50 -0.04 21.30 -11.08
N GLY A 51 -0.74 21.76 -10.05
CA GLY A 51 -2.21 21.73 -9.99
C GLY A 51 -2.80 20.36 -9.64
N ALA A 52 -1.96 19.36 -9.36
CA ALA A 52 -2.41 18.08 -8.84
C ALA A 52 -2.88 18.22 -7.39
N VAL A 53 -3.86 17.41 -7.03
CA VAL A 53 -4.39 17.32 -5.67
C VAL A 53 -4.37 15.86 -5.25
N ALA A 54 -3.97 15.58 -4.02
CA ALA A 54 -4.06 14.24 -3.47
C ALA A 54 -4.90 14.21 -2.20
N SER A 55 -5.64 13.12 -2.02
CA SER A 55 -6.33 12.80 -0.78
C SER A 55 -5.95 11.41 -0.30
N LEU A 56 -5.79 11.28 1.02
CA LEU A 56 -5.58 10.02 1.70
C LEU A 56 -6.83 9.68 2.51
N THR A 57 -7.48 8.59 2.17
CA THR A 57 -8.59 8.03 2.96
C THR A 57 -8.03 6.94 3.85
N VAL A 58 -8.33 6.98 5.15
CA VAL A 58 -7.90 5.99 6.14
C VAL A 58 -9.12 5.41 6.84
N ASP A 59 -9.22 4.09 6.85
CA ASP A 59 -10.29 3.33 7.48
C ASP A 59 -9.76 2.56 8.70
N ARG A 60 -10.47 2.67 9.84
CA ARG A 60 -10.18 1.91 11.07
C ARG A 60 -11.30 0.94 11.43
N ARG A 61 -10.95 -0.12 12.18
CA ARG A 61 -11.82 -1.25 12.60
C ARG A 61 -13.14 -0.84 13.27
N ALA A 62 -13.27 0.39 13.76
CA ALA A 62 -14.48 0.93 14.38
C ALA A 62 -15.05 2.09 13.53
N ALA A 63 -15.66 1.73 12.40
CA ALA A 63 -16.60 2.50 11.57
C ALA A 63 -16.28 3.96 11.16
N SER A 64 -15.12 4.50 11.50
CA SER A 64 -14.69 5.84 11.11
C SER A 64 -13.73 5.76 9.94
N SER A 65 -14.21 6.22 8.78
CA SER A 65 -13.39 6.57 7.64
C SER A 65 -13.05 8.06 7.76
N SER A 66 -11.79 8.41 7.55
CA SER A 66 -11.35 9.81 7.55
C SER A 66 -10.57 10.10 6.29
N THR A 67 -10.93 11.19 5.61
CA THR A 67 -10.24 11.62 4.38
C THR A 67 -9.48 12.91 4.65
N TYR A 68 -8.20 12.90 4.28
CA TYR A 68 -7.27 14.01 4.48
C TYR A 68 -6.82 14.53 3.13
N LEU A 69 -6.92 15.85 2.93
CA LEU A 69 -6.31 16.52 1.78
C LEU A 69 -4.82 16.70 2.05
N LEU A 70 -4.00 16.36 1.06
CA LEU A 70 -2.55 16.47 1.12
C LEU A 70 -2.07 17.66 0.28
N SER A 71 -1.17 18.45 0.83
CA SER A 71 -0.59 19.61 0.16
C SER A 71 0.57 19.20 -0.73
N LEU A 72 0.60 19.68 -1.96
CA LEU A 72 1.74 19.49 -2.86
C LEU A 72 2.96 20.30 -2.39
N VAL A 73 4.12 19.66 -2.33
CA VAL A 73 5.41 20.24 -2.00
C VAL A 73 6.39 19.93 -3.13
N GLU A 74 6.86 20.98 -3.82
CA GLU A 74 7.74 20.84 -5.01
C GLU A 74 9.13 20.31 -4.69
N GLN A 75 9.62 20.62 -3.50
CA GLN A 75 10.91 20.15 -2.99
C GLN A 75 10.72 19.76 -1.53
N PRO A 76 10.43 18.48 -1.22
CA PRO A 76 10.42 18.05 0.16
C PRO A 76 11.77 18.38 0.78
N SER A 77 11.76 18.93 2.00
CA SER A 77 13.02 19.16 2.72
C SER A 77 13.82 17.87 2.72
N ALA A 78 15.16 17.98 2.61
CA ALA A 78 16.09 16.85 2.64
C ALA A 78 16.14 16.14 4.00
N ALA A 79 15.02 16.04 4.70
CA ALA A 79 14.80 15.01 5.71
C ALA A 79 15.22 13.69 5.08
N ALA A 80 16.14 13.00 5.77
CA ALA A 80 16.71 11.74 5.33
C ALA A 80 15.63 10.87 4.68
N LEU A 81 15.97 10.27 3.54
CA LEU A 81 15.23 9.15 2.97
C LEU A 81 14.70 8.32 4.13
N PRO A 82 13.37 8.04 4.16
CA PRO A 82 12.79 7.41 5.32
C PRO A 82 13.59 6.14 5.62
N SER A 83 14.04 5.98 6.87
CA SER A 83 14.83 4.82 7.31
C SER A 83 14.09 3.51 7.06
N THR A 84 12.77 3.60 6.90
CA THR A 84 11.87 2.52 6.58
C THR A 84 11.28 2.76 5.18
N PRO A 85 11.33 1.77 4.27
CA PRO A 85 10.70 1.90 2.95
C PRO A 85 9.19 2.12 3.11
N GLY A 86 8.62 3.02 2.31
CA GLY A 86 7.18 3.27 2.29
C GLY A 86 6.39 2.12 1.69
N LEU A 87 5.07 2.17 1.85
CA LEU A 87 4.15 1.23 1.24
C LEU A 87 3.92 1.65 -0.22
N ILE A 88 4.22 0.79 -1.19
CA ILE A 88 4.03 1.07 -2.62
C ILE A 88 2.79 0.35 -3.16
N ARG A 89 1.94 1.05 -3.91
CA ARG A 89 0.78 0.48 -4.62
C ARG A 89 0.63 1.05 -6.02
N ALA A 90 0.07 0.25 -6.92
CA ALA A 90 -0.31 0.70 -8.25
C ALA A 90 -1.58 1.57 -8.18
N LEU A 91 -1.68 2.53 -9.10
CA LEU A 91 -2.90 3.28 -9.38
C LEU A 91 -3.75 2.48 -10.37
N SER A 92 -4.98 2.16 -10.00
CA SER A 92 -5.84 1.22 -10.72
C SER A 92 -6.03 1.62 -12.19
N GLY A 93 -5.83 0.64 -13.09
CA GLY A 93 -5.98 0.85 -14.53
C GLY A 93 -4.87 1.69 -15.18
N THR A 94 -3.77 1.99 -14.48
CA THR A 94 -2.67 2.79 -15.00
C THR A 94 -1.30 2.13 -14.79
N PRO A 95 -0.25 2.53 -15.52
CA PRO A 95 1.12 2.10 -15.26
C PRO A 95 1.79 2.86 -14.09
N TYR A 96 1.06 3.70 -13.37
CA TYR A 96 1.59 4.57 -12.33
C TYR A 96 1.53 3.94 -10.95
N PHE A 97 2.45 4.35 -10.08
CA PHE A 97 2.52 3.88 -8.70
C PHE A 97 2.51 5.05 -7.74
N VAL A 98 2.13 4.78 -6.50
CA VAL A 98 2.25 5.69 -5.37
C VAL A 98 2.98 5.01 -4.23
N GLU A 99 3.84 5.76 -3.55
CA GLU A 99 4.47 5.34 -2.30
C GLU A 99 3.93 6.19 -1.15
N LEU A 100 3.29 5.53 -0.18
CA LEU A 100 2.83 6.09 1.07
C LEU A 100 3.92 5.87 2.13
N VAL A 101 4.52 6.94 2.63
CA VAL A 101 5.49 6.91 3.73
C VAL A 101 4.79 7.44 4.97
N PRO A 102 4.30 6.56 5.86
CA PRO A 102 3.76 6.97 7.15
C PRO A 102 4.91 7.35 8.08
N ASP A 103 4.57 8.18 9.06
CA ASP A 103 5.44 8.48 10.21
C ASP A 103 6.81 9.10 9.88
N VAL A 104 6.80 10.12 9.03
CA VAL A 104 7.99 10.95 8.84
C VAL A 104 8.12 11.88 10.05
N LYS A 105 9.23 11.77 10.78
CA LYS A 105 9.53 12.75 11.84
C LYS A 105 9.62 14.14 11.21
N PRO A 106 8.97 15.16 11.78
CA PRO A 106 9.12 16.53 11.30
C PRO A 106 10.61 16.86 11.28
N ALA A 107 11.10 17.37 10.15
CA ALA A 107 12.50 17.76 10.03
C ALA A 107 12.78 18.83 11.09
N THR A 108 13.75 18.58 11.97
CA THR A 108 14.41 19.65 12.70
C THR A 108 15.08 20.55 11.66
N THR A 109 14.73 21.83 11.65
CA THR A 109 15.44 22.86 10.88
C THR A 109 16.86 22.99 11.41
N ASP A 110 17.75 22.12 10.96
CA ASP A 110 19.13 22.48 10.66
C ASP A 110 19.86 21.35 9.96
N GLN A 111 20.64 21.76 8.95
CA GLN A 111 21.76 21.04 8.34
C GLN A 111 21.55 19.58 7.91
N ASP A 112 21.24 19.38 6.62
CA ASP A 112 22.13 18.60 5.75
C ASP A 112 21.73 18.77 4.28
N ARG A 113 22.25 19.83 3.67
CA ARG A 113 22.29 19.99 2.21
C ARG A 113 23.62 19.44 1.73
N ARG A 114 23.61 18.22 1.17
CA ARG A 114 24.36 17.81 -0.04
C ARG A 114 24.41 16.28 -0.15
N ARG A 115 23.63 15.73 -1.09
CA ARG A 115 24.13 14.66 -1.96
C ARG A 115 23.68 14.96 -3.38
N ALA A 116 24.64 15.38 -4.19
CA ALA A 116 24.46 15.62 -5.61
C ALA A 116 24.24 14.28 -6.32
N THR A 117 23.20 14.28 -7.12
CA THR A 117 22.77 13.28 -8.09
C THR A 117 23.87 12.96 -9.10
N ALA A 118 24.14 11.66 -9.31
CA ALA A 118 24.75 11.23 -10.57
C ALA A 118 23.77 11.57 -11.70
N VAL A 119 24.20 12.44 -12.62
CA VAL A 119 23.45 12.80 -13.82
C VAL A 119 23.51 11.60 -14.76
N VAL A 120 22.52 10.69 -14.68
CA VAL A 120 22.30 9.69 -15.72
C VAL A 120 21.39 10.34 -16.75
N HIS A 121 21.92 10.58 -17.95
CA HIS A 121 21.18 11.11 -19.09
C HIS A 121 19.91 10.29 -19.33
N GLU A 122 18.77 10.96 -19.35
CA GLU A 122 17.48 10.35 -19.65
C GLU A 122 17.42 10.14 -21.15
N THR A 123 17.46 8.88 -21.60
CA THR A 123 17.06 8.53 -22.96
C THR A 123 15.53 8.46 -22.97
N PRO A 124 14.82 9.25 -23.79
CA PRO A 124 13.36 9.19 -23.87
C PRO A 124 12.89 7.76 -24.15
N GLY A 125 12.03 7.21 -23.29
CA GLY A 125 11.45 5.86 -23.46
C GLY A 125 12.16 4.72 -22.73
N GLN A 126 13.32 4.95 -22.09
CA GLN A 126 13.98 3.91 -21.29
C GLN A 126 13.36 3.83 -19.89
N LEU A 127 12.77 2.68 -19.55
CA LEU A 127 12.29 2.42 -18.19
C LEU A 127 13.48 2.36 -17.23
N LEU A 128 13.46 3.21 -16.20
CA LEU A 128 14.47 3.19 -15.16
C LEU A 128 14.37 1.94 -14.29
N SER A 129 15.49 1.58 -13.64
CA SER A 129 15.48 0.56 -12.59
C SER A 129 14.50 0.99 -11.48
N PRO A 130 13.81 0.05 -10.81
CA PRO A 130 12.88 0.39 -9.72
C PRO A 130 13.52 1.26 -8.63
N THR A 131 14.75 0.94 -8.24
CA THR A 131 15.52 1.69 -7.25
C THR A 131 15.83 3.11 -7.70
N ASP A 132 16.18 3.30 -8.99
CA ASP A 132 16.43 4.63 -9.53
C ASP A 132 15.17 5.48 -9.67
N ALA A 133 14.06 4.87 -10.07
CA ALA A 133 12.76 5.52 -10.15
C ALA A 133 12.32 6.04 -8.77
N LEU A 134 12.42 5.20 -7.73
CA LEU A 134 12.09 5.57 -6.34
C LEU A 134 12.99 6.67 -5.81
N ARG A 135 14.32 6.51 -5.93
CA ARG A 135 15.29 7.53 -5.51
C ARG A 135 15.03 8.88 -6.17
N ARG A 136 14.67 8.89 -7.45
CA ARG A 136 14.35 10.13 -8.19
C ARG A 136 13.00 10.72 -7.77
N ALA A 137 11.99 9.89 -7.55
CA ALA A 137 10.69 10.33 -7.05
C ALA A 137 10.82 10.97 -5.66
N HIS A 138 11.64 10.42 -4.76
CA HIS A 138 11.93 11.00 -3.44
C HIS A 138 12.64 12.35 -3.50
N ALA A 139 13.37 12.63 -4.59
CA ALA A 139 14.00 13.93 -4.83
C ALA A 139 13.09 14.93 -5.57
N GLY A 140 11.91 14.48 -6.00
CA GLY A 140 10.94 15.27 -6.74
C GLY A 140 9.77 15.76 -5.87
N PRO A 141 8.72 16.30 -6.50
CA PRO A 141 7.55 16.79 -5.78
C PRO A 141 6.80 15.64 -5.08
N CYS A 142 6.22 15.93 -3.91
CA CYS A 142 5.39 14.97 -3.18
C CYS A 142 4.21 15.65 -2.48
N PHE A 143 3.21 14.85 -2.08
CA PHE A 143 2.07 15.34 -1.32
C PHE A 143 2.29 15.07 0.17
N VAL A 144 2.04 16.07 1.02
CA VAL A 144 2.32 16.03 2.46
C VAL A 144 1.07 16.38 3.25
N GLY A 145 0.80 15.62 4.31
CA GLY A 145 -0.28 15.89 5.26
C GLY A 145 0.13 15.56 6.69
N ARG A 146 -0.38 16.34 7.66
CA ARG A 146 -0.26 16.02 9.08
C ARG A 146 -1.53 15.31 9.52
N ILE A 147 -1.37 14.08 9.98
CA ILE A 147 -2.47 13.19 10.36
C ILE A 147 -2.29 12.83 11.83
N PRO A 148 -3.38 12.77 12.63
CA PRO A 148 -3.29 12.32 14.02
C PRO A 148 -2.52 11.00 14.12
N ALA A 149 -1.49 10.95 14.96
CA ALA A 149 -0.64 9.78 15.14
C ALA A 149 -1.45 8.50 15.42
N PRO A 150 -2.50 8.52 16.27
CA PRO A 150 -3.31 7.30 16.51
C PRO A 150 -3.97 6.69 15.27
N ILE A 151 -4.10 7.45 14.18
CA ILE A 151 -4.71 7.02 12.92
C ILE A 151 -3.69 6.30 12.03
N VAL A 152 -2.41 6.66 12.13
CA VAL A 152 -1.33 6.16 11.26
C VAL A 152 -0.23 5.40 12.01
N SER A 153 -0.31 5.30 13.33
CA SER A 153 0.65 4.59 14.21
C SER A 153 0.21 3.17 14.59
N GLY A 154 -0.96 2.70 14.14
CA GLY A 154 -1.45 1.33 14.34
C GLY A 154 -2.07 0.78 13.07
N PRO A 155 -2.55 -0.48 13.04
CA PRO A 155 -3.04 -1.10 11.81
C PRO A 155 -4.19 -0.31 11.17
N PHE A 156 -4.00 0.10 9.91
CA PHE A 156 -4.99 0.84 9.13
C PHE A 156 -5.17 0.27 7.73
N GLN A 157 -6.31 0.57 7.11
CA GLN A 157 -6.48 0.48 5.66
C GLN A 157 -6.45 1.89 5.10
N ALA A 158 -5.78 2.09 3.97
CA ALA A 158 -5.73 3.38 3.33
C ALA A 158 -5.86 3.28 1.82
N SER A 159 -6.37 4.35 1.19
CA SER A 159 -6.33 4.55 -0.24
C SER A 159 -5.86 5.97 -0.54
N VAL A 160 -5.08 6.11 -1.60
CA VAL A 160 -4.61 7.41 -2.10
C VAL A 160 -5.34 7.70 -3.39
N THR A 161 -5.97 8.87 -3.47
CA THR A 161 -6.52 9.38 -4.72
C THR A 161 -5.75 10.61 -5.15
N VAL A 162 -5.28 10.62 -6.40
CA VAL A 162 -4.56 11.73 -7.02
C VAL A 162 -5.38 12.23 -8.20
N ARG A 163 -5.71 13.52 -8.21
CA ARG A 163 -6.26 14.21 -9.37
C ARG A 163 -5.14 14.93 -10.11
N LEU A 164 -4.93 14.59 -11.38
CA LEU A 164 -3.91 15.18 -12.24
C LEU A 164 -4.59 15.72 -13.52
N GLY A 165 -4.80 17.04 -13.57
CA GLY A 165 -5.59 17.64 -14.64
C GLY A 165 -7.05 17.14 -14.58
N GLU A 166 -7.52 16.52 -15.66
CA GLU A 166 -8.86 15.92 -15.77
C GLU A 166 -8.92 14.47 -15.28
N GLU A 167 -7.76 13.83 -15.04
CA GLU A 167 -7.68 12.44 -14.60
C GLU A 167 -7.81 12.34 -13.08
N THR A 168 -8.63 11.41 -12.59
CA THR A 168 -8.70 11.03 -11.18
C THR A 168 -8.26 9.58 -11.05
N LEU A 169 -7.15 9.36 -10.35
CA LEU A 169 -6.51 8.07 -10.22
C LEU A 169 -6.51 7.66 -8.75
N SER A 170 -6.98 6.45 -8.46
CA SER A 170 -7.00 5.91 -7.10
C SER A 170 -6.11 4.69 -7.00
N SER A 171 -5.42 4.57 -5.87
CA SER A 171 -4.63 3.38 -5.56
C SER A 171 -5.55 2.24 -5.16
N GLU A 172 -5.07 1.02 -5.35
CA GLU A 172 -5.58 -0.11 -4.57
C GLU A 172 -5.35 0.15 -3.06
N GLU A 173 -6.08 -0.56 -2.20
CA GLU A 173 -5.95 -0.43 -0.76
C GLU A 173 -4.51 -0.74 -0.28
N PHE A 174 -3.90 0.23 0.39
CA PHE A 174 -2.79 0.02 1.31
C PHE A 174 -3.33 -0.73 2.53
N GLN A 175 -3.18 -2.05 2.52
CA GLN A 175 -3.49 -2.87 3.69
C GLN A 175 -2.25 -2.98 4.57
N ASP A 176 -2.32 -2.38 5.77
CA ASP A 176 -1.49 -2.75 6.92
C ASP A 176 -2.17 -3.83 7.77
N LYS A 177 -3.09 -4.61 7.18
CA LYS A 177 -3.61 -5.80 7.84
C LYS A 177 -2.47 -6.81 7.94
N ILE A 178 -1.77 -6.78 9.06
CA ILE A 178 -1.36 -8.01 9.74
C ILE A 178 -2.68 -8.74 10.02
N VAL A 179 -3.14 -9.51 9.04
CA VAL A 179 -3.96 -10.67 9.37
C VAL A 179 -3.03 -11.49 10.25
N ARG A 180 -3.41 -11.65 11.52
CA ARG A 180 -2.62 -12.47 12.46
C ARG A 180 -2.22 -13.75 11.72
N PRO A 181 -0.95 -14.18 11.73
CA PRO A 181 -0.52 -15.37 11.01
C PRO A 181 -1.49 -16.54 11.17
N GLU A 182 -2.07 -16.68 12.35
CA GLU A 182 -3.11 -17.64 12.74
C GLU A 182 -4.45 -17.44 12.02
N GLU A 183 -4.91 -16.20 11.84
CA GLU A 183 -6.14 -15.90 11.10
C GLU A 183 -5.96 -16.17 9.59
N SER A 184 -4.79 -15.85 9.04
CA SER A 184 -4.45 -16.13 7.64
C SER A 184 -4.37 -17.64 7.41
N LEU A 185 -3.67 -18.32 8.32
CA LEU A 185 -3.43 -19.75 8.24
C LEU A 185 -4.71 -20.55 8.49
N GLY A 186 -5.47 -20.23 9.53
CA GLY A 186 -6.77 -20.86 9.80
C GLY A 186 -7.76 -20.62 8.66
N GLY A 187 -7.73 -19.44 8.04
CA GLY A 187 -8.49 -19.16 6.83
C GLY A 187 -8.05 -20.02 5.63
N ALA A 188 -6.74 -20.21 5.44
CA ALA A 188 -6.20 -21.07 4.38
C ALA A 188 -6.54 -22.55 4.61
N LEU A 189 -6.41 -23.05 5.85
CA LEU A 189 -6.79 -24.42 6.24
C LEU A 189 -8.28 -24.69 5.98
N LYS A 190 -9.17 -23.78 6.42
CA LYS A 190 -10.61 -23.89 6.19
C LYS A 190 -10.96 -23.86 4.70
N ALA A 191 -10.31 -23.00 3.93
CA ALA A 191 -10.53 -22.91 2.49
C ALA A 191 -10.01 -24.15 1.75
N ALA A 192 -8.87 -24.70 2.16
CA ALA A 192 -8.34 -25.97 1.63
C ALA A 192 -9.32 -27.13 1.88
N GLN A 193 -9.85 -27.24 3.10
CA GLN A 193 -10.84 -28.26 3.44
C GLN A 193 -12.14 -28.08 2.64
N THR A 194 -12.64 -26.84 2.54
CA THR A 194 -13.85 -26.53 1.76
C THR A 194 -13.66 -26.91 0.28
N LEU A 195 -12.48 -26.67 -0.27
CA LEU A 195 -12.15 -27.04 -1.64
C LEU A 195 -12.10 -28.57 -1.81
N TRP A 196 -11.50 -29.28 -0.86
CA TRP A 196 -11.48 -30.75 -0.83
C TRP A 196 -12.90 -31.33 -0.78
N ASP A 197 -13.72 -30.91 0.19
CA ASP A 197 -15.07 -31.42 0.41
C ASP A 197 -15.95 -31.23 -0.83
N ARG A 198 -15.81 -30.10 -1.52
CA ARG A 198 -16.55 -29.83 -2.77
C ARG A 198 -16.12 -30.74 -3.91
N VAL A 199 -14.83 -31.06 -4.04
CA VAL A 199 -14.40 -32.02 -5.07
C VAL A 199 -14.89 -33.42 -4.73
N GLU A 200 -14.80 -33.83 -3.46
CA GLU A 200 -15.28 -35.14 -2.99
C GLU A 200 -16.79 -35.31 -3.17
N SER A 201 -17.57 -34.24 -3.00
CA SER A 201 -19.01 -34.23 -3.24
C SER A 201 -19.39 -34.24 -4.73
N GLY A 202 -18.42 -34.31 -5.65
CA GLY A 202 -18.66 -34.30 -7.09
C GLY A 202 -19.13 -32.94 -7.64
N SER A 203 -18.76 -31.83 -6.98
CA SER A 203 -19.15 -30.49 -7.43
C SER A 203 -18.69 -30.21 -8.86
N SER A 204 -19.54 -29.52 -9.63
CA SER A 204 -19.20 -29.11 -10.99
C SER A 204 -18.10 -28.04 -10.99
N TYR A 205 -17.44 -27.84 -12.12
CA TYR A 205 -16.45 -26.76 -12.29
C TYR A 205 -16.97 -25.38 -11.84
N MET A 206 -18.21 -25.05 -12.20
CA MET A 206 -18.82 -23.76 -11.87
C MET A 206 -18.97 -23.54 -10.36
N ASP A 207 -19.16 -24.63 -9.61
CA ASP A 207 -19.31 -24.61 -8.14
C ASP A 207 -17.96 -24.66 -7.42
N LEU A 208 -16.92 -25.18 -8.07
CA LEU A 208 -15.55 -25.25 -7.55
C LEU A 208 -14.81 -23.92 -7.66
N LYS A 209 -15.05 -23.16 -8.73
CA LYS A 209 -14.32 -21.92 -9.03
C LYS A 209 -14.38 -20.86 -7.92
N PRO A 210 -15.51 -20.60 -7.25
CA PRO A 210 -15.54 -19.68 -6.10
C PRO A 210 -14.68 -20.15 -4.92
N ALA A 211 -14.67 -21.46 -4.64
CA ALA A 211 -13.89 -22.04 -3.55
C ALA A 211 -12.38 -22.01 -3.86
N ALA A 212 -12.00 -22.34 -5.09
CA ALA A 212 -10.62 -22.25 -5.56
C ALA A 212 -10.10 -20.81 -5.47
N ARG A 213 -10.91 -19.81 -5.90
CA ARG A 213 -10.56 -18.39 -5.79
C ARG A 213 -10.41 -17.92 -4.34
N ASP A 214 -11.28 -18.35 -3.43
CA ASP A 214 -11.10 -18.01 -2.00
C ASP A 214 -9.80 -18.62 -1.46
N PHE A 215 -9.53 -19.89 -1.77
CA PHE A 215 -8.29 -20.54 -1.33
C PHE A 215 -7.04 -19.84 -1.88
N THR A 216 -7.00 -19.50 -3.16
CA THR A 216 -5.94 -18.70 -3.79
C THR A 216 -5.74 -17.37 -3.09
N LYS A 217 -6.82 -16.63 -2.79
CA LYS A 217 -6.74 -15.37 -2.03
C LYS A 217 -6.15 -15.57 -0.63
N ARG A 218 -6.48 -16.66 0.06
CA ARG A 218 -5.94 -16.98 1.39
C ARG A 218 -4.44 -17.29 1.32
N LEU A 219 -4.01 -18.10 0.35
CA LEU A 219 -2.59 -18.40 0.12
C LEU A 219 -1.78 -17.15 -0.24
N MET A 220 -2.31 -16.27 -1.09
CA MET A 220 -1.67 -14.99 -1.41
C MET A 220 -1.53 -14.06 -0.21
N ARG A 221 -2.49 -14.10 0.73
CA ARG A 221 -2.37 -13.38 2.01
C ARG A 221 -1.31 -14.01 2.90
N LEU A 222 -1.29 -15.34 2.99
CA LEU A 222 -0.30 -16.10 3.75
C LEU A 222 1.14 -15.83 3.26
N ALA A 223 1.33 -15.70 1.94
CA ALA A 223 2.60 -15.36 1.32
C ALA A 223 3.19 -14.01 1.80
N ARG A 224 2.36 -13.10 2.32
CA ARG A 224 2.78 -11.78 2.83
C ARG A 224 3.19 -11.82 4.31
N VAL A 225 2.82 -12.87 5.03
CA VAL A 225 3.09 -13.01 6.47
C VAL A 225 4.51 -13.49 6.71
N GLY A 226 5.03 -14.38 5.84
CA GLY A 226 6.33 -15.00 6.01
C GLY A 226 6.31 -16.03 7.15
N PHE A 227 6.58 -17.29 6.83
CA PHE A 227 6.80 -18.36 7.81
C PHE A 227 8.26 -18.76 7.74
N GLN A 228 8.88 -19.01 8.89
CA GLN A 228 10.28 -19.37 8.92
C GLN A 228 10.37 -20.84 8.51
N ASP A 229 10.98 -21.12 7.37
CA ASP A 229 11.29 -22.50 7.02
C ASP A 229 12.34 -23.07 8.00
N PRO A 230 12.57 -24.40 8.04
CA PRO A 230 13.55 -25.00 8.95
C PRO A 230 14.99 -24.48 8.78
N THR A 231 15.29 -23.75 7.70
CA THR A 231 16.60 -23.13 7.42
C THR A 231 16.65 -21.64 7.75
N GLY A 232 15.56 -21.07 8.28
CA GLY A 232 15.50 -19.66 8.65
C GLY A 232 15.02 -18.72 7.55
N ASN A 233 14.58 -19.24 6.39
CA ASN A 233 14.30 -18.45 5.19
C ASN A 233 12.80 -18.30 4.89
N PHE A 234 12.31 -17.06 4.97
CA PHE A 234 10.92 -16.70 4.71
C PHE A 234 10.52 -16.74 3.22
N GLU A 235 11.48 -16.60 2.30
CA GLU A 235 11.21 -16.49 0.87
C GLU A 235 10.71 -17.82 0.28
N ARG A 236 11.13 -18.96 0.85
CA ARG A 236 10.71 -20.28 0.39
C ARG A 236 9.21 -20.52 0.60
N ASP A 237 8.70 -20.20 1.78
CA ASP A 237 7.27 -20.36 2.11
C ASP A 237 6.39 -19.38 1.36
N ARG A 238 6.90 -18.16 1.14
CA ARG A 238 6.27 -17.17 0.26
C ARG A 238 6.15 -17.68 -1.17
N GLN A 239 7.25 -18.17 -1.75
CA GLN A 239 7.25 -18.72 -3.11
C GLN A 239 6.34 -19.93 -3.24
N TRP A 240 6.32 -20.81 -2.24
CA TRP A 240 5.41 -21.95 -2.19
C TRP A 240 3.93 -21.51 -2.19
N CYS A 241 3.55 -20.55 -1.33
CA CYS A 241 2.18 -20.05 -1.28
C CYS A 241 1.73 -19.47 -2.63
N LEU A 242 2.59 -18.69 -3.29
CA LEU A 242 2.31 -18.10 -4.60
C LEU A 242 2.22 -19.16 -5.71
N ALA A 243 3.11 -20.14 -5.70
CA ALA A 243 3.11 -21.23 -6.68
C ALA A 243 1.88 -22.12 -6.53
N SER A 244 1.52 -22.52 -5.31
CA SER A 244 0.32 -23.33 -5.04
C SER A 244 -0.97 -22.59 -5.40
N ALA A 245 -1.06 -21.30 -5.06
CA ALA A 245 -2.19 -20.44 -5.44
C ALA A 245 -2.42 -20.44 -6.95
N ARG A 246 -1.34 -20.27 -7.72
CA ARG A 246 -1.40 -20.26 -9.19
C ARG A 246 -1.75 -21.63 -9.76
N ALA A 247 -1.12 -22.70 -9.28
CA ALA A 247 -1.36 -24.04 -9.76
C ALA A 247 -2.83 -24.48 -9.56
N ILE A 248 -3.45 -24.09 -8.45
CA ILE A 248 -4.85 -24.40 -8.15
C ILE A 248 -5.81 -23.60 -9.05
N GLU A 249 -5.51 -22.32 -9.27
CA GLU A 249 -6.30 -21.48 -10.17
C GLU A 249 -6.22 -22.01 -11.62
N ASP A 250 -5.01 -22.33 -12.10
CA ASP A 250 -4.79 -22.89 -13.43
C ASP A 250 -5.50 -24.26 -13.60
N ALA A 251 -5.38 -25.16 -12.62
CA ALA A 251 -6.05 -26.46 -12.65
C ALA A 251 -7.57 -26.33 -12.61
N CYS A 252 -8.09 -25.38 -11.84
CA CYS A 252 -9.51 -25.08 -11.79
C CYS A 252 -9.96 -24.56 -13.16
N ASP A 253 -9.27 -23.56 -13.73
CA ASP A 253 -9.62 -22.96 -15.02
C ASP A 253 -9.61 -23.94 -16.19
N GLN A 254 -8.78 -24.99 -16.12
CA GLN A 254 -8.76 -26.10 -17.07
C GLN A 254 -9.87 -27.14 -16.85
N GLY A 255 -10.70 -26.99 -15.81
CA GLY A 255 -11.73 -27.96 -15.42
C GLY A 255 -11.18 -29.26 -14.85
N ASN A 256 -9.89 -29.30 -14.47
CA ASN A 256 -9.22 -30.50 -14.01
C ASN A 256 -9.43 -30.71 -12.50
N THR A 257 -10.62 -31.21 -12.13
CA THR A 257 -11.04 -31.43 -10.75
C THR A 257 -10.10 -32.37 -9.98
N GLY A 258 -9.57 -33.40 -10.64
CA GLY A 258 -8.60 -34.33 -10.04
C GLY A 258 -7.29 -33.65 -9.66
N THR A 259 -6.77 -32.75 -10.50
CA THR A 259 -5.58 -31.96 -10.16
C THR A 259 -5.86 -30.95 -9.04
N VAL A 260 -7.03 -30.29 -9.04
CA VAL A 260 -7.43 -29.40 -7.93
C VAL A 260 -7.46 -30.16 -6.60
N GLN A 261 -8.05 -31.36 -6.57
CA GLN A 261 -8.10 -32.21 -5.38
C GLN A 261 -6.71 -32.59 -4.89
N ASN A 262 -5.84 -33.05 -5.80
CA ASN A 262 -4.47 -33.43 -5.46
C ASN A 262 -3.67 -32.25 -4.90
N LEU A 263 -3.79 -31.07 -5.50
CA LEU A 263 -3.10 -29.86 -5.04
C LEU A 263 -3.63 -29.39 -3.68
N ALA A 264 -4.95 -29.43 -3.44
CA ALA A 264 -5.55 -29.09 -2.15
C ALA A 264 -5.01 -30.01 -1.03
N LYS A 265 -4.95 -31.33 -1.29
CA LYS A 265 -4.40 -32.32 -0.35
C LYS A 265 -2.91 -32.13 -0.09
N GLN A 266 -2.14 -31.79 -1.11
CA GLN A 266 -0.70 -31.51 -0.97
C GLN A 266 -0.44 -30.24 -0.14
N CYS A 267 -1.39 -29.30 -0.09
CA CYS A 267 -1.25 -28.10 0.72
C CYS A 267 -1.44 -28.36 2.22
N GLU A 268 -2.29 -29.30 2.60
CA GLU A 268 -2.67 -29.53 4.00
C GLU A 268 -1.48 -29.85 4.93
N PRO A 269 -0.55 -30.78 4.61
CA PRO A 269 0.60 -31.06 5.48
C PRO A 269 1.48 -29.83 5.72
N ARG A 270 1.66 -29.00 4.68
CA ARG A 270 2.51 -27.80 4.78
C ARG A 270 1.83 -26.71 5.61
N LEU A 271 0.53 -26.50 5.44
CA LEU A 271 -0.24 -25.56 6.27
C LEU A 271 -0.25 -26.01 7.75
N LYS A 272 -0.38 -27.31 8.04
CA LYS A 272 -0.27 -27.84 9.41
C LYS A 272 1.13 -27.65 10.02
N GLN A 273 2.20 -27.75 9.22
CA GLN A 273 3.56 -27.42 9.68
C GLN A 273 3.69 -25.94 10.07
N MET A 274 3.12 -25.04 9.27
CA MET A 274 3.07 -23.61 9.58
C MET A 274 2.26 -23.34 10.86
N GLU A 275 1.23 -24.14 11.14
CA GLU A 275 0.39 -24.01 12.34
C GLU A 275 1.15 -24.43 13.60
N ALA A 276 1.82 -25.58 13.54
CA ALA A 276 2.69 -26.06 14.60
C ALA A 276 3.83 -25.07 14.89
N PHE A 277 4.41 -24.46 13.86
CA PHE A 277 5.40 -23.40 14.01
C PHE A 277 4.85 -22.22 14.81
N LEU A 278 3.68 -21.68 14.44
CA LEU A 278 3.07 -20.57 15.18
C LEU A 278 2.71 -20.93 16.64
N ALA A 279 2.31 -22.17 16.90
CA ALA A 279 2.02 -22.63 18.25
C ALA A 279 3.28 -22.66 19.14
N ALA A 280 4.42 -23.10 18.61
CA ALA A 280 5.69 -23.17 19.35
C ALA A 280 6.22 -21.80 19.83
N PHE A 281 5.84 -20.70 19.17
CA PHE A 281 6.22 -19.33 19.59
C PHE A 281 5.28 -18.71 20.64
N LYS A 282 4.17 -19.38 20.99
CA LYS A 282 3.22 -18.89 22.01
C LYS A 282 3.49 -19.39 23.41
N GLU A 283 4.25 -20.47 23.55
CA GLU A 283 4.63 -20.97 24.88
C GLU A 283 5.80 -20.14 25.41
N PRO A 284 5.68 -19.48 26.59
CA PRO A 284 6.86 -18.96 27.27
C PRO A 284 7.81 -20.13 27.56
N PRO A 285 9.13 -19.92 27.52
CA PRO A 285 10.06 -21.00 27.83
C PRO A 285 9.73 -21.59 29.20
N PRO A 286 9.67 -22.94 29.33
CA PRO A 286 9.56 -23.55 30.64
C PRO A 286 10.83 -23.18 31.42
N ASP A 287 10.63 -22.76 32.67
CA ASP A 287 11.64 -22.29 33.62
C ASP A 287 12.17 -20.86 33.44
N MET A 288 11.39 -19.90 33.95
CA MET A 288 11.94 -18.87 34.84
C MET A 288 10.95 -18.63 35.98
N THR A 289 10.93 -19.54 36.95
CA THR A 289 10.42 -19.26 38.30
C THR A 289 11.33 -18.22 38.97
N PRO A 290 10.76 -17.25 39.71
CA PRO A 290 11.52 -16.19 40.38
C PRO A 290 12.43 -16.69 41.50
#